data_AF-A0A838W094-F1
#
_entry.id   AF-A0A838W094-F1
#
_cell.length_a   1.000
_cell.length_b   1.000
_cell.length_c   1.000
_cell.angle_alpha   90.00
_cell.angle_beta   90.00
_cell.angle_gamma   90.00
#
_symmetry.space_group_name_H-M   'P 1'
#
loop_
_entity.id
_entity.type
_entity.pdbx_description
1 polymer ?
#
loop_
_entity_poly.entity_id
_entity_poly.type
_entity_poly.pdbx_seq_one_letter_code
_entity_poly.pdbx_strand_id
1 'polypeptide(L)'
;MTHEFLIQMGIVIYALLLRVSLIGWDERDNIPDFISHNGIFHTLKSDIKDIVDFLKISYPDNESILVGCRAETSDSYDCCEYDIIVLQKERGNNSIKKTKNYNLHKLNGKTLEIVTLNKEELVPNANINFLDYIDLTSSTFKSNSESSFERIKAHNIKNFNAYTKRKSVKFALDCTSISKQITNGTFDQKLSSLHLKMMSFSVLELFIQLFHNDYLRPTHLKYQINNIKENNLKTKESIDIVLEYLQLERSNISTITRSEKSLFFLLSHKKHHNRHLYNHNVGEILGSKLNYFKDQSMYVDASLLIHSFVRRQSFDADYIKNYNRLLNQILDVQIKEKIILLKEIETLFNINKSFIKNIY
;
A
#
# COMPACT_ATOMS: atom_id res chain seq x y z
N MET A 1 -21.96 -32.32 -13.07
CA MET A 1 -21.51 -30.93 -12.79
C MET A 1 -20.64 -30.52 -13.96
N THR A 2 -21.24 -29.85 -14.93
CA THR A 2 -20.79 -29.81 -16.32
C THR A 2 -19.77 -28.71 -16.59
N HIS A 3 -18.92 -28.97 -17.57
CA HIS A 3 -17.81 -28.15 -18.08
C HIS A 3 -18.22 -26.71 -18.49
N GLU A 4 -19.53 -26.46 -18.63
CA GLU A 4 -20.12 -25.13 -18.88
C GLU A 4 -20.07 -24.19 -17.67
N PHE A 5 -20.04 -24.70 -16.44
CA PHE A 5 -19.91 -23.85 -15.24
C PHE A 5 -18.51 -23.22 -15.11
N LEU A 6 -17.49 -23.90 -15.67
CA LEU A 6 -16.11 -23.39 -15.75
C LEU A 6 -15.91 -22.40 -16.92
N ILE A 7 -16.72 -22.51 -17.98
CA ILE A 7 -16.64 -21.61 -19.14
C ILE A 7 -17.45 -20.32 -18.90
N GLN A 8 -18.57 -20.37 -18.16
CA GLN A 8 -19.29 -19.16 -17.75
C GLN A 8 -18.56 -18.33 -16.67
N MET A 9 -17.71 -18.95 -15.84
CA MET A 9 -16.75 -18.19 -15.01
C MET A 9 -15.53 -17.70 -15.82
N GLY A 10 -15.24 -18.28 -16.98
CA GLY A 10 -14.10 -17.93 -17.83
C GLY A 10 -14.26 -16.64 -18.65
N ILE A 11 -15.47 -16.11 -18.80
CA ILE A 11 -15.74 -14.94 -19.67
C ILE A 11 -15.99 -13.63 -18.88
N VAL A 12 -16.04 -13.68 -17.54
CA VAL A 12 -16.20 -12.48 -16.68
C VAL A 12 -14.88 -12.05 -16.00
N ILE A 13 -13.76 -12.74 -16.27
CA ILE A 13 -12.48 -12.56 -15.56
C ILE A 13 -11.55 -11.49 -16.18
N TYR A 14 -11.99 -10.69 -17.16
CA TYR A 14 -11.13 -9.68 -17.82
C TYR A 14 -11.26 -8.22 -17.34
N ALA A 15 -11.86 -7.96 -16.18
CA ALA A 15 -11.85 -6.62 -15.59
C ALA A 15 -11.59 -6.70 -14.09
N LEU A 16 -10.72 -5.81 -13.57
CA LEU A 16 -10.38 -5.59 -12.15
C LEU A 16 -9.12 -6.32 -11.63
N LEU A 17 -7.97 -5.93 -12.16
CA LEU A 17 -6.68 -6.13 -11.51
C LEU A 17 -5.93 -4.80 -11.54
N LEU A 18 -5.72 -4.19 -10.37
CA LEU A 18 -4.60 -3.32 -9.94
C LEU A 18 -5.07 -2.43 -8.79
N ARG A 19 -4.87 -2.86 -7.54
CA ARG A 19 -4.89 -1.96 -6.38
C ARG A 19 -3.47 -1.47 -6.17
N VAL A 20 -3.24 -0.21 -6.52
CA VAL A 20 -1.97 0.48 -6.40
C VAL A 20 -2.00 1.30 -5.11
N SER A 21 -0.86 1.39 -4.45
CA SER A 21 -0.51 2.60 -3.71
C SER A 21 0.14 3.49 -4.75
N LEU A 22 -0.50 4.61 -5.05
CA LEU A 22 -0.68 5.13 -6.40
C LEU A 22 0.61 5.54 -7.15
N ILE A 23 0.84 5.45 -8.48
CA ILE A 23 0.36 4.80 -9.72
C ILE A 23 1.42 5.15 -10.77
N GLY A 24 1.80 4.22 -11.65
CA GLY A 24 2.59 4.56 -12.85
C GLY A 24 1.73 5.06 -14.01
N TRP A 25 2.27 5.97 -14.84
CA TRP A 25 1.92 6.05 -16.26
C TRP A 25 2.91 6.87 -17.11
N ASP A 26 2.65 6.79 -18.41
CA ASP A 26 3.50 7.00 -19.60
C ASP A 26 4.06 8.41 -19.88
N GLU A 27 5.14 8.38 -20.67
CA GLU A 27 5.94 9.41 -21.37
C GLU A 27 5.49 10.90 -21.35
N ARG A 28 6.37 11.78 -20.82
CA ARG A 28 7.21 12.73 -21.62
C ARG A 28 8.06 13.67 -20.76
N ASP A 29 9.35 13.69 -21.10
CA ASP A 29 10.34 14.76 -21.13
C ASP A 29 10.44 15.83 -20.01
N ASN A 30 11.64 15.79 -19.41
CA ASN A 30 12.61 16.88 -19.23
C ASN A 30 12.70 17.66 -17.89
N ILE A 31 13.97 17.72 -17.42
CA ILE A 31 14.71 18.69 -16.58
C ILE A 31 14.50 18.67 -15.03
N PRO A 32 15.41 19.23 -14.19
CA PRO A 32 16.86 19.02 -13.96
C PRO A 32 17.20 18.45 -12.55
N ASP A 33 18.48 18.10 -12.36
CA ASP A 33 19.17 17.82 -11.09
C ASP A 33 19.01 18.91 -10.00
N PHE A 34 18.95 18.53 -8.70
CA PHE A 34 19.92 18.92 -7.65
C PHE A 34 19.49 18.58 -6.18
N ILE A 35 20.43 17.93 -5.48
CA ILE A 35 20.89 18.01 -4.07
C ILE A 35 20.01 17.58 -2.86
N SER A 36 20.65 16.69 -2.09
CA SER A 36 20.35 16.11 -0.79
C SER A 36 20.08 17.08 0.36
N HIS A 37 19.27 16.65 1.34
CA HIS A 37 19.68 16.56 2.77
C HIS A 37 18.52 16.14 3.69
N ASN A 38 18.92 15.39 4.72
CA ASN A 38 18.18 14.73 5.80
C ASN A 38 17.06 15.57 6.44
N GLY A 39 15.94 14.92 6.79
CA GLY A 39 14.80 15.52 7.48
C GLY A 39 14.23 14.60 8.56
N ILE A 40 14.24 15.10 9.79
CA ILE A 40 13.79 14.46 11.05
C ILE A 40 12.31 14.82 11.28
N PHE A 41 11.48 13.86 11.72
CA PHE A 41 10.06 14.05 12.04
C PHE A 41 9.85 14.40 13.52
N HIS A 42 9.13 15.50 13.81
CA HIS A 42 8.64 15.87 15.15
C HIS A 42 7.20 16.43 15.10
N THR A 43 6.32 15.93 16.00
CA THR A 43 5.02 16.43 16.52
C THR A 43 4.08 17.30 15.65
N LEU A 44 2.88 16.75 15.36
CA LEU A 44 1.91 17.26 14.38
C LEU A 44 0.84 18.26 14.86
N LYS A 45 0.76 18.63 16.14
CA LYS A 45 -0.34 19.53 16.59
C LYS A 45 -0.16 20.97 16.08
N SER A 46 1.08 21.43 15.88
CA SER A 46 1.43 22.67 15.16
C SER A 46 1.39 22.49 13.64
N ASP A 47 1.72 21.29 13.13
CA ASP A 47 1.98 21.06 11.72
C ASP A 47 0.77 21.11 10.78
N ILE A 48 -0.44 20.70 11.21
CA ILE A 48 -1.61 20.82 10.31
C ILE A 48 -1.86 22.28 9.97
N LYS A 49 -1.64 23.18 10.93
CA LYS A 49 -1.78 24.61 10.69
C LYS A 49 -0.74 25.07 9.65
N ASP A 50 0.51 24.65 9.79
CA ASP A 50 1.57 25.00 8.84
C ASP A 50 1.30 24.43 7.44
N ILE A 51 0.79 23.19 7.34
CA ILE A 51 0.39 22.56 6.07
C ILE A 51 -0.79 23.33 5.46
N VAL A 52 -1.80 23.68 6.27
CA VAL A 52 -2.95 24.47 5.82
C VAL A 52 -2.50 25.84 5.30
N ASP A 53 -1.64 26.52 6.05
CA ASP A 53 -1.15 27.85 5.66
C ASP A 53 -0.30 27.76 4.39
N PHE A 54 0.55 26.74 4.27
CA PHE A 54 1.30 26.43 3.05
C PHE A 54 0.37 26.19 1.85
N LEU A 55 -0.66 25.34 1.99
CA LEU A 55 -1.59 25.02 0.91
C LEU A 55 -2.43 26.24 0.50
N LYS A 56 -2.84 27.08 1.44
CA LYS A 56 -3.52 28.34 1.14
C LYS A 56 -2.66 29.30 0.32
N ILE A 57 -1.35 29.32 0.55
CA ILE A 57 -0.41 30.19 -0.18
C ILE A 57 -0.06 29.62 -1.54
N SER A 58 0.24 28.31 -1.61
CA SER A 58 0.74 27.66 -2.84
C SER A 58 -0.38 27.21 -3.79
N TYR A 59 -1.57 26.95 -3.26
CA TYR A 59 -2.74 26.49 -4.02
C TYR A 59 -4.02 27.28 -3.63
N PRO A 60 -4.00 28.62 -3.72
CA PRO A 60 -5.07 29.48 -3.20
C PRO A 60 -6.44 29.25 -3.87
N ASP A 61 -6.42 28.81 -5.14
CA ASP A 61 -7.60 28.67 -6.01
C ASP A 61 -8.10 27.23 -6.18
N ASN A 62 -7.64 26.31 -5.32
CA ASN A 62 -7.83 24.88 -5.47
C ASN A 62 -8.62 24.27 -4.30
N GLU A 63 -9.44 23.25 -4.59
CA GLU A 63 -9.96 22.36 -3.54
C GLU A 63 -8.80 21.47 -3.07
N SER A 64 -8.60 21.33 -1.76
CA SER A 64 -7.54 20.48 -1.23
C SER A 64 -7.98 19.71 0.00
N ILE A 65 -7.51 18.47 0.10
CA ILE A 65 -7.81 17.59 1.22
C ILE A 65 -6.54 16.93 1.72
N LEU A 66 -6.57 16.58 2.99
CA LEU A 66 -5.58 15.73 3.61
C LEU A 66 -6.24 14.39 3.95
N VAL A 67 -5.63 13.31 3.45
CA VAL A 67 -6.04 11.93 3.69
C VAL A 67 -4.92 11.19 4.41
N GLY A 68 -5.25 10.10 5.10
CA GLY A 68 -4.28 9.35 5.90
C GLY A 68 -4.60 9.38 7.40
N CYS A 69 -3.59 9.22 8.25
CA CYS A 69 -3.79 8.70 9.61
C CYS A 69 -4.67 9.59 10.52
N ARG A 70 -4.66 10.92 10.34
CA ARG A 70 -5.54 11.85 11.10
C ARG A 70 -6.90 12.08 10.47
N ALA A 71 -7.08 11.77 9.19
CA ALA A 71 -8.39 11.90 8.58
C ALA A 71 -9.37 10.87 9.16
N GLU A 72 -8.86 9.69 9.54
CA GLU A 72 -9.68 8.51 9.86
C GLU A 72 -9.59 8.07 11.33
N THR A 73 -8.68 8.63 12.15
CA THR A 73 -8.58 8.34 13.58
C THR A 73 -8.41 9.61 14.42
N SER A 74 -8.98 9.64 15.64
CA SER A 74 -8.81 10.74 16.59
C SER A 74 -7.40 10.82 17.18
N ASP A 75 -6.63 9.74 17.06
CA ASP A 75 -5.32 9.58 17.68
C ASP A 75 -4.20 10.01 16.72
N SER A 76 -3.20 10.72 17.24
CA SER A 76 -2.07 11.20 16.46
C SER A 76 -0.79 10.55 16.96
N TYR A 77 -0.02 9.96 16.03
CA TYR A 77 1.29 9.37 16.30
C TYR A 77 2.38 10.17 15.56
N ASP A 78 3.61 10.11 16.06
CA ASP A 78 4.75 10.82 15.45
C ASP A 78 5.11 10.28 14.05
N CYS A 79 4.69 9.06 13.73
CA CYS A 79 4.87 8.40 12.43
C CYS A 79 3.68 8.55 11.47
N CYS A 80 2.71 9.42 11.79
CA CYS A 80 1.54 9.64 10.94
C CYS A 80 1.93 10.15 9.55
N GLU A 81 1.45 9.43 8.53
CA GLU A 81 1.60 9.80 7.12
C GLU A 81 0.32 10.48 6.64
N TYR A 82 0.51 11.47 5.79
CA TYR A 82 -0.57 12.21 5.12
C TYR A 82 -0.29 12.26 3.64
N ASP A 83 -1.31 11.97 2.86
CA ASP A 83 -1.31 12.33 1.44
C ASP A 83 -2.12 13.62 1.30
N ILE A 84 -1.57 14.57 0.57
CA ILE A 84 -2.26 15.81 0.25
C ILE A 84 -2.75 15.71 -1.20
N ILE A 85 -4.05 15.87 -1.39
CA ILE A 85 -4.68 15.84 -2.72
C ILE A 85 -5.18 17.25 -3.03
N VAL A 86 -4.74 17.79 -4.16
CA VAL A 86 -5.12 19.13 -4.64
C VAL A 86 -5.82 19.00 -6.00
N LEU A 87 -7.02 19.55 -6.11
CA LEU A 87 -7.76 19.63 -7.37
C LEU A 87 -7.47 20.93 -8.08
N GLN A 88 -6.96 20.86 -9.30
CA GLN A 88 -6.80 21.99 -10.20
C GLN A 88 -8.14 22.45 -10.75
N LYS A 89 -8.36 23.76 -10.66
CA LYS A 89 -9.43 24.43 -11.38
C LYS A 89 -9.09 24.43 -12.86
N GLU A 90 -10.03 24.00 -13.71
CA GLU A 90 -9.84 23.94 -15.16
C GLU A 90 -9.35 25.29 -15.70
N ARG A 91 -8.14 25.31 -16.29
CA ARG A 91 -7.70 26.41 -17.15
C ARG A 91 -8.19 26.07 -18.56
N GLY A 92 -9.10 26.88 -19.08
CA GLY A 92 -9.99 26.52 -20.21
C GLY A 92 -9.36 25.86 -21.44
N ASN A 93 -10.17 25.01 -22.08
CA ASN A 93 -10.16 24.56 -23.48
C ASN A 93 -8.84 24.14 -24.14
N ASN A 94 -7.87 23.61 -23.39
CA ASN A 94 -6.79 22.83 -23.99
C ASN A 94 -6.94 21.35 -23.65
N SER A 95 -6.88 20.52 -24.69
CA SER A 95 -6.94 19.05 -24.66
C SER A 95 -6.54 18.49 -23.30
N ILE A 96 -7.48 17.83 -22.63
CA ILE A 96 -7.32 17.21 -21.30
C ILE A 96 -6.17 16.19 -21.38
N LYS A 97 -4.94 16.65 -21.14
CA LYS A 97 -3.81 15.77 -20.88
C LYS A 97 -3.97 15.34 -19.43
N LYS A 98 -4.16 14.05 -19.21
CA LYS A 98 -4.16 13.45 -17.88
C LYS A 98 -2.80 13.74 -17.24
N THR A 99 -2.71 14.77 -16.39
CA THR A 99 -1.46 15.27 -15.83
C THR A 99 -1.55 15.16 -14.33
N LYS A 100 -1.25 13.95 -13.83
CA LYS A 100 -1.00 13.73 -12.41
C LYS A 100 0.40 14.20 -12.11
N ASN A 101 0.51 15.27 -11.36
CA ASN A 101 1.80 15.80 -10.94
C ASN A 101 2.01 15.49 -9.46
N TYR A 102 3.09 14.75 -9.17
CA TYR A 102 3.58 14.54 -7.82
C TYR A 102 4.63 15.60 -7.54
N ASN A 103 4.35 16.47 -6.58
CA ASN A 103 5.29 17.51 -6.18
C ASN A 103 5.80 17.20 -4.78
N LEU A 104 7.12 17.10 -4.63
CA LEU A 104 7.76 16.99 -3.34
C LEU A 104 8.13 18.39 -2.84
N HIS A 105 7.64 18.75 -1.66
CA HIS A 105 7.95 20.02 -1.01
C HIS A 105 8.63 19.78 0.33
N LYS A 106 9.59 20.64 0.68
CA LYS A 106 10.16 20.65 2.04
C LYS A 106 9.48 21.74 2.86
N LEU A 107 8.86 21.38 3.98
CA LEU A 107 8.26 22.31 4.94
C LEU A 107 8.80 22.00 6.34
N ASN A 108 9.49 22.95 6.98
CA ASN A 108 10.05 22.79 8.32
C ASN A 108 10.87 21.50 8.52
N GLY A 109 11.71 21.16 7.53
CA GLY A 109 12.54 19.94 7.54
C GLY A 109 11.80 18.64 7.18
N LYS A 110 10.51 18.70 6.85
CA LYS A 110 9.66 17.55 6.49
C LYS A 110 9.42 17.51 4.99
N THR A 111 9.34 16.32 4.43
CA THR A 111 8.98 16.11 3.02
C THR A 111 7.47 15.92 2.91
N LEU A 112 6.80 16.78 2.15
CA LEU A 112 5.40 16.67 1.78
C LEU A 112 5.29 16.13 0.36
N GLU A 113 4.46 15.11 0.18
CA GLU A 113 4.07 14.62 -1.14
C GLU A 113 2.68 15.17 -1.49
N ILE A 114 2.62 15.96 -2.57
CA ILE A 114 1.38 16.61 -3.01
C ILE A 114 0.98 16.02 -4.36
N VAL A 115 -0.20 15.40 -4.37
CA VAL A 115 -0.81 14.84 -5.58
C VAL A 115 -1.76 15.87 -6.16
N THR A 116 -1.40 16.39 -7.33
CA THR A 116 -2.21 17.38 -8.03
C THR A 116 -2.97 16.72 -9.18
N LEU A 117 -4.28 16.99 -9.28
CA LEU A 117 -5.20 16.31 -10.19
C LEU A 117 -6.21 17.27 -10.79
N ASN A 118 -6.77 16.94 -11.95
CA ASN A 118 -7.97 17.62 -12.46
C ASN A 118 -9.24 17.05 -11.81
N LYS A 119 -10.32 17.83 -11.74
CA LYS A 119 -11.59 17.41 -11.09
C LYS A 119 -12.21 16.20 -11.79
N GLU A 120 -12.08 16.12 -13.10
CA GLU A 120 -12.57 15.02 -13.95
C GLU A 120 -11.77 13.72 -13.72
N GLU A 121 -10.55 13.83 -13.17
CA GLU A 121 -9.70 12.70 -12.80
C GLU A 121 -9.99 12.19 -11.39
N LEU A 122 -10.92 12.77 -10.65
CA LEU A 122 -11.17 12.35 -9.29
C LEU A 122 -12.07 11.10 -9.26
N VAL A 123 -13.20 11.13 -9.97
CA VAL A 123 -14.20 10.04 -9.99
C VAL A 123 -13.75 8.75 -10.70
N PRO A 124 -13.14 8.77 -11.90
CA PRO A 124 -12.73 7.54 -12.59
C PRO A 124 -11.43 6.93 -12.04
N ASN A 125 -10.82 7.56 -11.04
CA ASN A 125 -9.47 7.23 -10.59
C ASN A 125 -9.55 6.27 -9.42
N ALA A 126 -9.51 4.96 -9.77
CA ALA A 126 -9.66 3.77 -8.91
C ALA A 126 -8.64 3.60 -7.78
N ASN A 127 -8.04 4.69 -7.39
CA ASN A 127 -6.67 4.84 -7.02
C ASN A 127 -6.70 5.86 -5.85
N ILE A 128 -7.42 6.95 -6.03
CA ILE A 128 -7.83 7.80 -4.92
C ILE A 128 -8.90 7.05 -4.13
N ASN A 129 -8.47 6.43 -3.04
CA ASN A 129 -9.32 5.66 -2.16
C ASN A 129 -9.07 6.14 -0.73
N PHE A 130 -10.05 6.84 -0.19
CA PHE A 130 -10.09 7.27 1.20
C PHE A 130 -11.50 7.06 1.71
N LEU A 131 -11.63 6.73 2.99
CA LEU A 131 -12.93 6.60 3.64
C LEU A 131 -13.27 7.87 4.41
N ASP A 132 -12.26 8.64 4.79
CA ASP A 132 -12.42 9.96 5.35
C ASP A 132 -11.29 10.92 4.93
N TYR A 133 -11.49 12.21 5.15
CA TYR A 133 -10.54 13.26 4.81
C TYR A 133 -10.73 14.51 5.68
N ILE A 134 -9.64 15.28 5.85
CA ILE A 134 -9.71 16.63 6.41
C ILE A 134 -9.80 17.62 5.23
N ASP A 135 -10.89 18.38 5.18
CA ASP A 135 -11.05 19.45 4.19
C ASP A 135 -10.14 20.63 4.51
N LEU A 136 -9.19 20.91 3.62
CA LEU A 136 -8.24 22.03 3.72
C LEU A 136 -8.57 23.14 2.73
N THR A 137 -9.70 23.04 2.02
CA THR A 137 -10.14 24.03 1.04
C THR A 137 -10.31 25.40 1.67
N SER A 138 -9.78 26.43 1.02
CA SER A 138 -9.90 27.81 1.51
C SER A 138 -11.37 28.22 1.61
N SER A 139 -11.73 28.97 2.67
CA SER A 139 -13.12 29.34 2.97
C SER A 139 -13.82 30.10 1.84
N THR A 140 -13.06 30.72 0.93
CA THR A 140 -13.51 31.39 -0.30
C THR A 140 -14.13 30.43 -1.33
N PHE A 141 -13.91 29.12 -1.22
CA PHE A 141 -14.42 28.10 -2.15
C PHE A 141 -15.49 27.17 -1.56
N LYS A 142 -15.92 27.39 -0.30
CA LYS A 142 -17.05 26.67 0.28
C LYS A 142 -18.37 27.17 -0.32
N SER A 143 -18.63 26.85 -1.58
CA SER A 143 -19.98 27.00 -2.16
C SER A 143 -20.90 25.92 -1.56
N ASN A 144 -22.19 26.22 -1.40
CA ASN A 144 -23.24 25.34 -0.85
C ASN A 144 -23.50 24.03 -1.63
N SER A 145 -22.60 23.64 -2.53
CA SER A 145 -22.63 22.39 -3.28
C SER A 145 -21.77 21.34 -2.59
N GLU A 146 -22.24 20.10 -2.53
CA GLU A 146 -21.45 18.94 -2.10
C GLU A 146 -20.08 18.95 -2.80
N SER A 147 -18.99 18.93 -2.02
CA SER A 147 -17.63 19.01 -2.56
C SER A 147 -17.36 17.83 -3.49
N SER A 148 -16.42 17.99 -4.44
CA SER A 148 -16.02 16.90 -5.34
C SER A 148 -15.57 15.65 -4.57
N PHE A 149 -15.01 15.88 -3.38
CA PHE A 149 -14.49 14.85 -2.49
C PHE A 149 -15.57 14.11 -1.70
N GLU A 150 -16.66 14.77 -1.28
CA GLU A 150 -17.79 14.09 -0.60
C GLU A 150 -18.43 13.01 -1.48
N ARG A 151 -18.67 13.33 -2.76
CA ARG A 151 -19.22 12.37 -3.71
C ARG A 151 -18.36 11.11 -3.84
N ILE A 152 -17.05 11.26 -3.73
CA ILE A 152 -16.10 10.15 -3.87
C ILE A 152 -15.90 9.40 -2.57
N LYS A 153 -15.92 10.09 -1.43
CA LYS A 153 -16.03 9.45 -0.12
C LYS A 153 -17.21 8.50 -0.09
N ALA A 154 -18.40 8.98 -0.48
CA ALA A 154 -19.61 8.15 -0.54
C ALA A 154 -19.47 6.97 -1.52
N HIS A 155 -18.84 7.18 -2.68
CA HIS A 155 -18.56 6.11 -3.65
C HIS A 155 -17.60 5.05 -3.09
N ASN A 156 -16.51 5.48 -2.45
CA ASN A 156 -15.48 4.62 -1.89
C ASN A 156 -16.03 3.78 -0.74
N ILE A 157 -16.80 4.38 0.18
CA ILE A 157 -17.46 3.68 1.29
C ILE A 157 -18.39 2.58 0.75
N LYS A 158 -19.22 2.90 -0.25
CA LYS A 158 -20.14 1.91 -0.86
C LYS A 158 -19.39 0.74 -1.49
N ASN A 159 -18.23 0.99 -2.10
CA ASN A 159 -17.47 -0.02 -2.82
C ASN A 159 -16.44 -0.77 -1.97
N PHE A 160 -16.10 -0.28 -0.78
CA PHE A 160 -15.08 -0.85 0.07
C PHE A 160 -15.38 -2.31 0.42
N ASN A 161 -16.60 -2.61 0.85
CA ASN A 161 -17.03 -3.97 1.19
C ASN A 161 -16.98 -4.92 -0.01
N ALA A 162 -17.46 -4.47 -1.18
CA ALA A 162 -17.42 -5.26 -2.40
C ALA A 162 -15.97 -5.55 -2.83
N TYR A 163 -15.09 -4.56 -2.70
CA TYR A 163 -13.67 -4.74 -2.95
C TYR A 163 -13.08 -5.80 -2.00
N THR A 164 -13.30 -5.67 -0.70
CA THR A 164 -12.69 -6.53 0.32
C THR A 164 -13.11 -7.99 0.10
N LYS A 165 -14.39 -8.21 -0.25
CA LYS A 165 -14.90 -9.53 -0.66
C LYS A 165 -14.19 -10.08 -1.90
N ARG A 166 -14.07 -9.30 -2.98
CA ARG A 166 -13.36 -9.72 -4.20
C ARG A 166 -11.92 -10.12 -3.91
N LYS A 167 -11.23 -9.34 -3.07
CA LYS A 167 -9.85 -9.63 -2.69
C LYS A 167 -9.73 -10.92 -1.88
N SER A 168 -10.67 -11.20 -0.98
CA SER A 168 -10.72 -12.44 -0.22
C SER A 168 -10.98 -13.68 -1.11
N VAL A 169 -11.83 -13.55 -2.13
CA VAL A 169 -12.03 -14.60 -3.14
C VAL A 169 -10.76 -14.80 -3.99
N LYS A 170 -10.14 -13.71 -4.45
CA LYS A 170 -8.88 -13.79 -5.19
C LYS A 170 -7.80 -14.50 -4.38
N PHE A 171 -7.68 -14.18 -3.09
CA PHE A 171 -6.73 -14.83 -2.18
C PHE A 171 -6.94 -16.36 -2.12
N ALA A 172 -8.20 -16.82 -2.07
CA ALA A 172 -8.52 -18.25 -2.07
C ALA A 172 -8.09 -18.94 -3.38
N LEU A 173 -8.25 -18.27 -4.52
CA LEU A 173 -7.76 -18.76 -5.82
C LEU A 173 -6.23 -18.80 -5.86
N ASP A 174 -5.57 -17.77 -5.33
CA ASP A 174 -4.11 -17.69 -5.25
C ASP A 174 -3.55 -18.85 -4.39
N CYS A 175 -4.18 -19.17 -3.25
CA CYS A 175 -3.80 -20.34 -2.44
C CYS A 175 -3.84 -21.64 -3.26
N THR A 176 -4.92 -21.84 -4.03
CA THR A 176 -5.11 -23.05 -4.83
C THR A 176 -4.06 -23.13 -5.94
N SER A 177 -3.81 -22.02 -6.64
CA SER A 177 -2.82 -21.93 -7.71
C SER A 177 -1.40 -22.21 -7.20
N ILE A 178 -1.01 -21.59 -6.09
CA ILE A 178 0.33 -21.73 -5.50
C ILE A 178 0.53 -23.16 -4.99
N SER A 179 -0.45 -23.74 -4.27
CA SER A 179 -0.38 -25.14 -3.82
C SER A 179 -0.20 -26.12 -4.98
N LYS A 180 -0.86 -25.88 -6.13
CA LYS A 180 -0.68 -26.70 -7.34
C LYS A 180 0.74 -26.56 -7.90
N GLN A 181 1.28 -25.35 -7.97
CA GLN A 181 2.64 -25.10 -8.48
C GLN A 181 3.72 -25.73 -7.58
N ILE A 182 3.52 -25.70 -6.26
CA ILE A 182 4.38 -26.41 -5.30
C ILE A 182 4.28 -27.92 -5.50
N THR A 183 3.06 -28.45 -5.65
CA THR A 183 2.82 -29.89 -5.84
C THR A 183 3.47 -30.41 -7.11
N ASN A 184 3.38 -29.65 -8.19
CA ASN A 184 3.97 -29.98 -9.50
C ASN A 184 5.48 -29.73 -9.57
N GLY A 185 6.10 -29.14 -8.54
CA GLY A 185 7.53 -28.83 -8.54
C GLY A 185 7.92 -27.64 -9.42
N THR A 186 6.94 -26.84 -9.87
CA THR A 186 7.19 -25.61 -10.64
C THR A 186 7.88 -24.55 -9.79
N PHE A 187 7.55 -24.50 -8.49
CA PHE A 187 8.23 -23.65 -7.52
C PHE A 187 9.24 -24.43 -6.71
N ASP A 188 10.46 -23.92 -6.66
CA ASP A 188 11.45 -24.38 -5.69
C ASP A 188 11.04 -23.98 -4.27
N GLN A 189 11.71 -24.54 -3.26
CA GLN A 189 11.36 -24.31 -1.85
C GLN A 189 11.52 -22.83 -1.44
N LYS A 190 12.47 -22.08 -2.03
CA LYS A 190 12.70 -20.67 -1.72
C LYS A 190 11.58 -19.80 -2.27
N LEU A 191 11.24 -19.98 -3.54
CA LEU A 191 10.16 -19.27 -4.20
C LEU A 191 8.81 -19.58 -3.54
N SER A 192 8.59 -20.84 -3.16
CA SER A 192 7.40 -21.25 -2.41
C SER A 192 7.29 -20.53 -1.06
N SER A 193 8.40 -20.41 -0.33
CA SER A 193 8.46 -19.72 0.96
C SER A 193 8.28 -18.20 0.83
N LEU A 194 8.81 -17.61 -0.26
CA LEU A 194 8.55 -16.21 -0.63
C LEU A 194 7.05 -15.97 -0.85
N HIS A 195 6.40 -16.84 -1.64
CA HIS A 195 4.96 -16.75 -1.90
C HIS A 195 4.14 -16.89 -0.61
N LEU A 196 4.51 -17.81 0.29
CA LEU A 196 3.87 -17.92 1.60
C LEU A 196 3.93 -16.59 2.37
N LYS A 197 5.10 -15.93 2.46
CA LYS A 197 5.19 -14.61 3.15
C LYS A 197 4.28 -13.56 2.51
N MET A 198 4.21 -13.51 1.18
CA MET A 198 3.32 -12.57 0.47
C MET A 198 1.84 -12.87 0.68
N MET A 199 1.48 -14.15 0.79
CA MET A 199 0.14 -14.60 1.12
C MET A 199 -0.22 -14.24 2.57
N SER A 200 0.65 -14.51 3.53
CA SER A 200 0.46 -14.14 4.93
C SER A 200 0.21 -12.65 5.09
N PHE A 201 1.01 -11.81 4.42
CA PHE A 201 0.79 -10.35 4.43
C PHE A 201 -0.55 -9.96 3.79
N SER A 202 -1.02 -10.70 2.78
CA SER A 202 -2.31 -10.44 2.14
C SER A 202 -3.50 -10.77 3.04
N VAL A 203 -3.40 -11.85 3.83
CA VAL A 203 -4.36 -12.16 4.90
C VAL A 203 -4.35 -11.08 5.98
N LEU A 204 -3.17 -10.60 6.37
CA LEU A 204 -3.02 -9.50 7.31
C LEU A 204 -3.72 -8.22 6.85
N GLU A 205 -3.62 -7.89 5.57
CA GLU A 205 -4.34 -6.74 5.01
C GLU A 205 -5.86 -6.97 5.02
N LEU A 206 -6.33 -8.20 4.80
CA LEU A 206 -7.75 -8.53 4.91
C LEU A 206 -8.25 -8.41 6.35
N PHE A 207 -7.43 -8.76 7.35
CA PHE A 207 -7.75 -8.51 8.76
C PHE A 207 -8.03 -7.05 9.01
N ILE A 208 -7.13 -6.16 8.61
CA ILE A 208 -7.32 -4.72 8.80
C ILE A 208 -8.60 -4.24 8.12
N GLN A 209 -8.82 -4.67 6.86
CA GLN A 209 -9.98 -4.24 6.08
C GLN A 209 -11.31 -4.71 6.66
N LEU A 210 -11.36 -5.88 7.27
CA LEU A 210 -12.60 -6.43 7.81
C LEU A 210 -12.93 -5.90 9.20
N PHE A 211 -11.92 -5.75 10.07
CA PHE A 211 -12.15 -5.39 11.47
C PHE A 211 -12.17 -3.89 11.72
N HIS A 212 -11.34 -3.12 10.98
CA HIS A 212 -11.31 -1.66 11.13
C HIS A 212 -12.17 -0.94 10.09
N ASN A 213 -12.69 -1.67 9.10
CA ASN A 213 -13.33 -1.07 7.93
C ASN A 213 -12.44 0.04 7.33
N ASP A 214 -11.12 -0.19 7.27
CA ASP A 214 -10.11 0.76 6.80
C ASP A 214 -9.01 0.05 6.00
N TYR A 215 -8.25 0.81 5.23
CA TYR A 215 -7.07 0.36 4.51
C TYR A 215 -5.89 0.10 5.46
N LEU A 216 -5.01 -0.81 5.04
CA LEU A 216 -3.76 -1.08 5.73
C LEU A 216 -2.81 0.11 5.63
N ARG A 217 -2.30 0.54 6.80
CA ARG A 217 -1.33 1.64 6.94
C ARG A 217 0.02 1.04 7.34
N PRO A 218 1.00 0.93 6.43
CA PRO A 218 2.25 0.23 6.71
C PRO A 218 2.99 0.74 7.96
N THR A 219 2.89 2.03 8.26
CA THR A 219 3.56 2.67 9.40
C THR A 219 2.84 2.55 10.75
N HIS A 220 1.57 2.13 10.73
CA HIS A 220 0.76 1.89 11.93
C HIS A 220 0.25 0.46 11.97
N LEU A 221 0.79 -0.42 11.12
CA LEU A 221 0.22 -1.73 10.91
C LEU A 221 0.28 -2.56 12.20
N LYS A 222 1.37 -2.45 12.96
CA LYS A 222 1.47 -3.10 14.29
C LYS A 222 0.37 -2.62 15.23
N TYR A 223 0.08 -1.32 15.25
CA TYR A 223 -1.02 -0.76 16.05
C TYR A 223 -2.38 -1.30 15.57
N GLN A 224 -2.64 -1.24 14.27
CA GLN A 224 -3.88 -1.77 13.68
C GLN A 224 -4.07 -3.26 14.05
N ILE A 225 -3.00 -4.05 14.05
CA ILE A 225 -3.02 -5.46 14.43
C ILE A 225 -3.32 -5.66 15.92
N ASN A 226 -2.62 -4.92 16.79
CA ASN A 226 -2.80 -5.04 18.24
C ASN A 226 -4.23 -4.69 18.64
N ASN A 227 -4.80 -3.64 18.05
CA ASN A 227 -6.17 -3.23 18.30
C ASN A 227 -7.18 -4.35 17.93
N ILE A 228 -6.94 -5.12 16.86
CA ILE A 228 -7.79 -6.28 16.53
C ILE A 228 -7.61 -7.40 17.57
N LYS A 229 -6.37 -7.70 17.96
CA LYS A 229 -6.04 -8.77 18.91
C LYS A 229 -6.66 -8.54 20.29
N GLU A 230 -6.69 -7.28 20.75
CA GLU A 230 -7.25 -6.89 22.05
C GLU A 230 -8.78 -7.01 22.06
N ASN A 231 -9.43 -6.68 20.95
CA ASN A 231 -10.89 -6.67 20.85
C ASN A 231 -11.51 -7.99 20.36
N ASN A 232 -10.71 -8.93 19.81
CA ASN A 232 -11.23 -10.18 19.27
C ASN A 232 -10.32 -11.39 19.54
N LEU A 233 -10.56 -12.06 20.66
CA LEU A 233 -9.78 -13.23 21.10
C LEU A 233 -9.79 -14.40 20.10
N LYS A 234 -10.92 -14.68 19.43
CA LYS A 234 -11.00 -15.74 18.41
C LYS A 234 -10.11 -15.44 17.20
N THR A 235 -9.96 -14.16 16.87
CA THR A 235 -9.16 -13.70 15.74
C THR A 235 -7.67 -13.59 16.11
N LYS A 236 -7.36 -13.37 17.38
CA LYS A 236 -6.00 -13.25 17.90
C LYS A 236 -5.11 -14.44 17.50
N GLU A 237 -5.59 -15.68 17.68
CA GLU A 237 -4.83 -16.89 17.33
C GLU A 237 -4.50 -16.93 15.83
N SER A 238 -5.47 -16.59 14.98
CA SER A 238 -5.28 -16.55 13.53
C SER A 238 -4.28 -15.46 13.12
N ILE A 239 -4.32 -14.31 13.79
CA ILE A 239 -3.33 -13.24 13.58
C ILE A 239 -1.94 -13.72 14.00
N ASP A 240 -1.82 -14.36 15.17
CA ASP A 240 -0.53 -14.81 15.70
C ASP A 240 0.13 -15.83 14.75
N ILE A 241 -0.65 -16.77 14.19
CA ILE A 241 -0.19 -17.69 13.13
C ILE A 241 0.31 -16.92 11.90
N VAL A 242 -0.42 -15.91 11.44
CA VAL A 242 -0.02 -15.09 10.28
C VAL A 242 1.27 -14.32 10.54
N LEU A 243 1.44 -13.76 11.75
CA LEU A 243 2.66 -13.06 12.15
C LEU A 243 3.87 -14.00 12.25
N GLU A 244 3.66 -15.22 12.73
CA GLU A 244 4.69 -16.27 12.76
C GLU A 244 5.16 -16.63 11.34
N TYR A 245 4.24 -16.75 10.37
CA TYR A 245 4.61 -17.03 8.98
C TYR A 245 5.37 -15.86 8.33
N LEU A 246 5.15 -14.63 8.77
CA LEU A 246 5.94 -13.46 8.37
C LEU A 246 7.32 -13.42 9.05
N GLN A 247 7.48 -14.14 10.17
CA GLN A 247 8.70 -14.22 10.98
C GLN A 247 9.15 -12.86 11.53
N LEU A 248 8.17 -12.05 11.96
CA LEU A 248 8.44 -10.67 12.40
C LEU A 248 9.21 -10.60 13.72
N GLU A 249 9.17 -11.65 14.54
CA GLU A 249 9.91 -11.77 15.80
C GLU A 249 11.44 -11.69 15.62
N ARG A 250 11.93 -11.93 14.41
CA ARG A 250 13.35 -11.83 14.05
C ARG A 250 13.75 -10.47 13.53
N SER A 251 12.81 -9.54 13.41
CA SER A 251 13.06 -8.20 12.90
C SER A 251 13.96 -7.44 13.86
N ASN A 252 15.18 -7.17 13.41
CA ASN A 252 16.18 -6.39 14.14
C ASN A 252 16.94 -5.51 13.14
N ILE A 253 17.73 -4.56 13.65
CA ILE A 253 18.48 -3.61 12.82
C ILE A 253 19.32 -4.28 11.73
N SER A 254 19.93 -5.44 12.01
CA SER A 254 20.76 -6.17 11.04
C SER A 254 19.93 -6.78 9.90
N THR A 255 18.78 -7.35 10.23
CA THR A 255 17.83 -7.87 9.22
C THR A 255 17.31 -6.73 8.35
N ILE A 256 16.85 -5.62 8.95
CA ILE A 256 16.34 -4.46 8.21
C ILE A 256 17.42 -3.88 7.30
N THR A 257 18.65 -3.68 7.80
CA THR A 257 19.76 -3.13 7.01
C THR A 257 20.11 -4.01 5.82
N ARG A 258 20.04 -5.35 5.97
CA ARG A 258 20.28 -6.28 4.87
C ARG A 258 19.16 -6.20 3.83
N SER A 259 17.91 -6.21 4.28
CA SER A 259 16.74 -6.10 3.41
C SER A 259 16.74 -4.80 2.62
N GLU A 260 17.05 -3.69 3.28
CA GLU A 260 17.20 -2.36 2.70
C GLU A 260 18.25 -2.34 1.60
N LYS A 261 19.46 -2.87 1.85
CA LYS A 261 20.53 -2.95 0.84
C LYS A 261 20.10 -3.74 -0.40
N SER A 262 19.50 -4.91 -0.21
CA SER A 262 19.01 -5.73 -1.32
C SER A 262 17.86 -5.05 -2.07
N LEU A 263 17.02 -4.29 -1.36
CA LEU A 263 15.92 -3.55 -1.95
C LEU A 263 16.41 -2.39 -2.81
N PHE A 264 17.32 -1.56 -2.31
CA PHE A 264 17.88 -0.46 -3.09
C PHE A 264 18.75 -0.95 -4.25
N PHE A 265 19.40 -2.09 -4.10
CA PHE A 265 20.03 -2.76 -5.24
C PHE A 265 19.00 -3.10 -6.33
N LEU A 266 17.85 -3.67 -5.99
CA LEU A 266 16.80 -3.93 -6.99
C LEU A 266 16.23 -2.66 -7.61
N LEU A 267 16.03 -1.61 -6.81
CA LEU A 267 15.49 -0.34 -7.31
C LEU A 267 16.44 0.35 -8.29
N SER A 268 17.75 0.27 -8.05
CA SER A 268 18.79 0.78 -8.96
C SER A 268 19.01 -0.09 -10.20
N HIS A 269 18.75 -1.41 -10.12
CA HIS A 269 18.97 -2.35 -11.23
C HIS A 269 17.76 -2.54 -12.16
N LYS A 270 16.60 -1.94 -11.85
CA LYS A 270 15.47 -1.89 -12.77
C LYS A 270 15.79 -0.99 -13.97
N LYS A 271 16.60 -1.50 -14.91
CA LYS A 271 16.83 -0.93 -16.25
C LYS A 271 15.62 -1.07 -17.18
N HIS A 272 14.57 -1.79 -16.76
CA HIS A 272 13.36 -1.96 -17.55
C HIS A 272 12.33 -0.87 -17.24
N HIS A 273 12.12 -0.05 -18.28
CA HIS A 273 11.18 1.06 -18.42
C HIS A 273 11.60 2.36 -17.72
N ASN A 274 11.08 3.49 -18.23
CA ASN A 274 11.24 4.91 -17.83
C ASN A 274 10.93 5.23 -16.34
N ARG A 275 11.16 4.28 -15.44
CA ARG A 275 10.88 4.27 -14.00
C ARG A 275 12.01 4.83 -13.16
N HIS A 276 13.11 5.31 -13.76
CA HIS A 276 14.32 5.66 -13.01
C HIS A 276 14.07 6.83 -12.03
N LEU A 277 13.36 7.88 -12.46
CA LEU A 277 13.04 9.04 -11.60
C LEU A 277 12.01 8.70 -10.52
N TYR A 278 10.97 7.94 -10.86
CA TYR A 278 9.95 7.49 -9.92
C TYR A 278 10.53 6.54 -8.86
N ASN A 279 11.36 5.58 -9.29
CA ASN A 279 12.06 4.67 -8.38
C ASN A 279 13.07 5.41 -7.50
N HIS A 280 13.64 6.51 -7.98
CA HIS A 280 14.53 7.36 -7.18
C HIS A 280 13.76 8.05 -6.05
N ASN A 281 12.68 8.77 -6.36
CA ASN A 281 11.86 9.47 -5.36
C ASN A 281 11.20 8.50 -4.36
N VAL A 282 10.67 7.38 -4.85
CA VAL A 282 10.12 6.31 -4.01
C VAL A 282 11.21 5.68 -3.14
N GLY A 283 12.43 5.52 -3.69
CA GLY A 283 13.59 5.05 -2.96
C GLY A 283 14.00 6.00 -1.84
N GLU A 284 14.02 7.31 -2.09
CA GLU A 284 14.34 8.33 -1.09
C GLU A 284 13.31 8.37 0.04
N ILE A 285 12.01 8.38 -0.28
CA ILE A 285 10.93 8.36 0.72
C ILE A 285 11.02 7.07 1.55
N LEU A 286 11.20 5.93 0.89
CA LEU A 286 11.33 4.64 1.58
C LEU A 286 12.56 4.60 2.48
N GLY A 287 13.71 5.10 2.01
CA GLY A 287 14.94 5.17 2.78
C GLY A 287 14.80 6.05 4.01
N SER A 288 14.16 7.21 3.86
CA SER A 288 13.86 8.10 4.98
C SER A 288 12.98 7.40 6.04
N LYS A 289 11.91 6.72 5.62
CA LYS A 289 11.01 5.96 6.52
C LYS A 289 11.75 4.81 7.22
N LEU A 290 12.58 4.07 6.50
CA LEU A 290 13.37 2.98 7.08
C LEU A 290 14.43 3.49 8.07
N ASN A 291 15.07 4.62 7.80
CA ASN A 291 15.98 5.27 8.74
C ASN A 291 15.26 5.67 10.02
N TYR A 292 14.13 6.36 9.90
CA TYR A 292 13.30 6.71 11.06
C TYR A 292 12.95 5.48 11.92
N PHE A 293 12.50 4.38 11.30
CA PHE A 293 12.18 3.18 12.05
C PHE A 293 13.39 2.51 12.69
N LYS A 294 14.57 2.56 12.06
CA LYS A 294 15.81 2.06 12.67
C LYS A 294 16.18 2.89 13.90
N ASP A 295 16.12 4.22 13.79
CA ASP A 295 16.46 5.16 14.85
C ASP A 295 15.51 5.04 16.04
N GLN A 296 14.22 4.82 15.78
CA GLN A 296 13.19 4.62 16.82
C GLN A 296 13.04 3.16 17.28
N SER A 297 13.93 2.25 16.84
CA SER A 297 13.85 0.82 17.16
C SER A 297 12.52 0.13 16.79
N MET A 298 11.81 0.65 15.79
CA MET A 298 10.54 0.15 15.28
C MET A 298 10.74 -0.93 14.19
N TYR A 299 11.51 -1.98 14.52
CA TYR A 299 11.96 -2.96 13.52
C TYR A 299 10.82 -3.80 12.91
N VAL A 300 9.78 -4.10 13.69
CA VAL A 300 8.60 -4.83 13.18
C VAL A 300 7.86 -4.01 12.13
N ASP A 301 7.65 -2.71 12.41
CA ASP A 301 7.01 -1.79 11.47
C ASP A 301 7.87 -1.58 10.21
N ALA A 302 9.20 -1.53 10.35
CA ALA A 302 10.12 -1.52 9.21
C ALA A 302 9.98 -2.78 8.33
N SER A 303 9.96 -3.97 8.94
CA SER A 303 9.74 -5.22 8.21
C SER A 303 8.40 -5.22 7.49
N LEU A 304 7.33 -4.78 8.15
CA LEU A 304 6.00 -4.69 7.58
C LEU A 304 5.92 -3.68 6.42
N LEU A 305 6.62 -2.55 6.52
CA LEU A 305 6.77 -1.58 5.43
C LEU A 305 7.44 -2.22 4.21
N ILE A 306 8.53 -2.96 4.41
CA ILE A 306 9.24 -3.67 3.33
C ILE A 306 8.33 -4.72 2.69
N HIS A 307 7.62 -5.53 3.48
CA HIS A 307 6.67 -6.51 2.95
C HIS A 307 5.58 -5.85 2.10
N SER A 308 5.00 -4.76 2.61
CA SER A 308 4.02 -3.95 1.89
C SER A 308 4.57 -3.45 0.57
N PHE A 309 5.80 -2.91 0.58
CA PHE A 309 6.47 -2.38 -0.60
C PHE A 309 6.70 -3.46 -1.65
N VAL A 310 7.34 -4.58 -1.27
CA VAL A 310 7.67 -5.68 -2.19
C VAL A 310 6.41 -6.25 -2.81
N ARG A 311 5.38 -6.51 -2.01
CA ARG A 311 4.12 -7.09 -2.51
C ARG A 311 3.40 -6.19 -3.51
N ARG A 312 3.53 -4.85 -3.37
CA ARG A 312 2.92 -3.89 -4.30
C ARG A 312 3.62 -3.84 -5.65
N GLN A 313 4.83 -4.37 -5.76
CA GLN A 313 5.54 -4.43 -7.03
C GLN A 313 4.92 -5.51 -7.92
N SER A 314 4.60 -5.16 -9.16
CA SER A 314 4.30 -6.14 -10.19
C SER A 314 5.60 -6.80 -10.63
N PHE A 315 5.86 -8.01 -10.17
CA PHE A 315 6.95 -8.84 -10.66
C PHE A 315 6.39 -9.83 -11.67
N ASP A 316 6.80 -9.71 -12.93
CA ASP A 316 6.55 -10.77 -13.91
C ASP A 316 7.40 -12.01 -13.60
N ALA A 317 7.08 -13.12 -14.26
CA ALA A 317 7.74 -14.41 -14.01
C ALA A 317 9.26 -14.35 -14.26
N ASP A 318 9.70 -13.61 -15.27
CA ASP A 318 11.11 -13.47 -15.62
C ASP A 318 11.86 -12.63 -14.58
N TYR A 319 11.24 -11.56 -14.08
CA TYR A 319 11.77 -10.75 -12.99
C TYR A 319 11.93 -11.59 -11.73
N ILE A 320 10.90 -12.34 -11.34
CA ILE A 320 10.97 -13.23 -10.17
C ILE A 320 12.10 -14.23 -10.35
N LYS A 321 12.21 -14.86 -11.52
CA LYS A 321 13.28 -15.82 -11.83
C LYS A 321 14.68 -15.21 -11.69
N ASN A 322 14.89 -14.02 -12.26
CA ASN A 322 16.20 -13.36 -12.27
C ASN A 322 16.59 -12.77 -10.91
N TYR A 323 15.60 -12.36 -10.09
CA TYR A 323 15.82 -11.64 -8.85
C TYR A 323 15.37 -12.39 -7.59
N ASN A 324 15.00 -13.67 -7.70
CA ASN A 324 14.51 -14.49 -6.59
C ASN A 324 15.44 -14.43 -5.37
N ARG A 325 16.75 -14.51 -5.57
CA ARG A 325 17.73 -14.43 -4.46
C ARG A 325 17.63 -13.10 -3.69
N LEU A 326 17.48 -11.98 -4.39
CA LEU A 326 17.35 -10.67 -3.77
C LEU A 326 15.99 -10.51 -3.10
N LEU A 327 14.91 -10.96 -3.74
CA LEU A 327 13.57 -10.96 -3.13
C LEU A 327 13.53 -11.77 -1.83
N ASN A 328 14.19 -12.93 -1.82
CA ASN A 328 14.34 -13.74 -0.60
C ASN A 328 15.15 -13.03 0.48
N GLN A 329 16.22 -12.31 0.13
CA GLN A 329 17.00 -11.54 1.10
C GLN A 329 16.21 -10.35 1.66
N ILE A 330 15.44 -9.66 0.81
CA ILE A 330 14.62 -8.52 1.22
C ILE A 330 13.59 -8.93 2.27
N LEU A 331 12.99 -10.11 2.09
CA LEU A 331 11.94 -10.61 2.98
C LEU A 331 12.45 -11.63 4.01
N ASP A 332 13.78 -11.79 4.12
CA ASP A 332 14.45 -12.74 5.01
C ASP A 332 13.79 -14.15 4.97
N VAL A 333 13.66 -14.69 3.75
CA VAL A 333 12.96 -15.95 3.49
C VAL A 333 13.80 -17.15 3.89
N GLN A 334 13.21 -18.05 4.66
CA GLN A 334 13.80 -19.35 4.99
C GLN A 334 13.27 -20.46 4.09
N ILE A 335 14.12 -21.45 3.84
CA ILE A 335 13.73 -22.66 3.13
C ILE A 335 12.88 -23.50 4.08
N LYS A 336 11.69 -23.89 3.62
CA LYS A 336 10.82 -24.84 4.30
C LYS A 336 10.61 -26.08 3.45
N GLU A 337 10.33 -27.20 4.11
CA GLU A 337 9.93 -28.42 3.43
C GLU A 337 8.58 -28.24 2.73
N LYS A 338 8.44 -28.89 1.57
CA LYS A 338 7.23 -28.82 0.73
C LYS A 338 5.95 -29.18 1.49
N ILE A 339 5.99 -30.22 2.32
CA ILE A 339 4.81 -30.68 3.08
C ILE A 339 4.39 -29.61 4.10
N ILE A 340 5.36 -28.98 4.76
CA ILE A 340 5.10 -27.90 5.72
C ILE A 340 4.48 -26.70 5.00
N LEU A 341 5.05 -26.28 3.87
CA LEU A 341 4.53 -25.18 3.06
C LEU A 341 3.07 -25.39 2.64
N LEU A 342 2.71 -26.59 2.19
CA LEU A 342 1.33 -26.90 1.79
C LEU A 342 0.36 -26.81 2.98
N LYS A 343 0.74 -27.30 4.16
CA LYS A 343 -0.08 -27.19 5.39
C LYS A 343 -0.26 -25.74 5.83
N GLU A 344 0.78 -24.92 5.74
CA GLU A 344 0.73 -23.50 6.10
C GLU A 344 -0.18 -22.72 5.12
N ILE A 345 -0.10 -23.02 3.82
CA ILE A 345 -1.01 -22.43 2.81
C ILE A 345 -2.46 -22.86 3.07
N GLU A 346 -2.71 -24.12 3.38
CA GLU A 346 -4.04 -24.62 3.74
C GLU A 346 -4.57 -23.91 4.99
N THR A 347 -3.71 -23.68 5.99
CA THR A 347 -4.05 -22.93 7.19
C THR A 347 -4.47 -21.49 6.84
N LEU A 348 -3.70 -20.78 6.01
CA LEU A 348 -4.06 -19.43 5.55
C LEU A 348 -5.39 -19.41 4.77
N PHE A 349 -5.63 -20.42 3.94
CA PHE A 349 -6.90 -20.57 3.22
C PHE A 349 -8.08 -20.74 4.18
N ASN A 350 -7.94 -21.60 5.20
CA ASN A 350 -8.97 -21.84 6.20
C ASN A 350 -9.24 -20.62 7.07
N ILE A 351 -8.19 -19.89 7.45
CA ILE A 351 -8.27 -18.60 8.12
C ILE A 351 -9.11 -17.63 7.27
N ASN A 352 -8.75 -17.41 6.01
CA ASN A 352 -9.52 -16.54 5.10
C ASN A 352 -10.98 -16.99 4.93
N LYS A 353 -11.21 -18.29 4.75
CA LYS A 353 -12.56 -18.87 4.61
C LYS A 353 -13.43 -18.63 5.84
N SER A 354 -12.85 -18.74 7.04
CA SER A 354 -13.57 -18.49 8.30
C SER A 354 -14.08 -17.04 8.37
N PHE A 355 -13.34 -16.08 7.83
CA PHE A 355 -13.77 -14.67 7.79
C PHE A 355 -14.85 -14.39 6.77
N ILE A 356 -14.74 -14.97 5.56
CA ILE A 356 -15.80 -14.83 4.56
C ILE A 356 -17.15 -15.29 5.15
N LYS A 357 -17.16 -16.42 5.86
CA LYS A 357 -18.37 -16.97 6.48
C LYS A 357 -18.99 -16.09 7.56
N ASN A 358 -18.23 -15.20 8.19
CA ASN A 358 -18.74 -14.28 9.21
C ASN A 358 -19.24 -12.94 8.62
N ILE A 359 -19.06 -12.72 7.32
CA ILE A 359 -19.52 -11.53 6.59
C ILE A 359 -20.89 -11.78 5.90
N TYR A 360 -21.30 -13.05 5.79
CA TYR A 360 -22.60 -13.51 5.29
C TYR A 360 -23.39 -14.12 6.43
#